data_AF-A0A858RF79-F1
#
_entry.id   AF-A0A858RF79-F1
#
_cell.length_a   1.000
_cell.length_b   1.000
_cell.length_c   1.000
_cell.angle_alpha   90.00
_cell.angle_beta   90.00
_cell.angle_gamma   90.00
#
_symmetry.space_group_name_H-M   'P 1'
#
loop_
_entity.id
_entity.type
_entity.pdbx_description
1 polymer ?
#
loop_
_entity_poly.entity_id
_entity_poly.type
_entity_poly.pdbx_seq_one_letter_code
_entity_poly.pdbx_strand_id
1 'polypeptide(L)'
;MTLSRLLSGLTATTPLLMASCVSVVDLSSREASTCEVHKTRMEVETVRGSTGYPGYVPGYIEVMEQEFPHHRGQRLLGAEYPAVKVEQVKVHVCSECDEAYRTYWAERNS
;
A
#
# COMPACT_ATOMS: atom_id res chain seq x y z
N MET A 1 -18.48 10.65 -65.72
CA MET A 1 -17.35 9.71 -65.61
C MET A 1 -16.12 10.55 -65.30
N THR A 2 -15.38 10.46 -64.21
CA THR A 2 -15.15 9.38 -63.24
C THR A 2 -14.63 10.04 -61.95
N LEU A 3 -15.27 9.74 -60.83
CA LEU A 3 -14.76 10.03 -59.49
C LEU A 3 -13.71 8.95 -59.16
N SER A 4 -12.46 9.33 -58.87
CA SER A 4 -11.50 8.40 -58.24
C SER A 4 -10.83 9.02 -57.05
N ARG A 5 -11.25 8.50 -55.90
CA ARG A 5 -10.74 8.69 -54.55
C ARG A 5 -9.33 8.11 -54.44
N LEU A 6 -8.43 8.82 -53.77
CA LEU A 6 -7.20 8.25 -53.21
C LEU A 6 -7.12 8.64 -51.73
N LEU A 7 -7.83 7.87 -50.90
CA LEU A 7 -7.61 7.81 -49.45
C LEU A 7 -6.64 6.65 -49.21
N SER A 8 -5.34 6.93 -49.34
CA SER A 8 -4.29 5.99 -48.94
C SER A 8 -4.23 5.98 -47.42
N GLY A 9 -4.70 4.88 -46.84
CA GLY A 9 -4.74 4.65 -45.39
C GLY A 9 -3.35 4.65 -44.79
N LEU A 10 -3.08 5.60 -43.91
CA LEU A 10 -2.14 5.41 -42.82
C LEU A 10 -2.86 4.60 -41.75
N THR A 11 -2.67 3.28 -41.74
CA THR A 11 -2.95 2.45 -40.57
C THR A 11 -1.96 2.82 -39.49
N ALA A 12 -2.31 3.83 -38.69
CA ALA A 12 -1.65 4.13 -37.44
C ALA A 12 -1.88 2.94 -36.50
N THR A 13 -0.90 2.04 -36.41
CA THR A 13 -0.83 1.02 -35.37
C THR A 13 -0.51 1.72 -34.06
N THR A 14 -1.55 2.18 -33.36
CA THR A 14 -1.43 2.72 -32.01
C THR A 14 -0.97 1.58 -31.09
N PRO A 15 0.21 1.64 -30.48
CA PRO A 15 0.55 0.69 -29.43
C PRO A 15 -0.41 0.96 -28.27
N LEU A 16 -1.32 0.00 -28.00
CA LEU A 16 -2.07 -0.03 -26.75
C LEU A 16 -1.05 -0.18 -25.62
N LEU A 17 -0.66 0.95 -25.02
CA LEU A 17 -0.08 0.99 -23.69
C LEU A 17 -1.11 0.38 -22.74
N MET A 18 -0.96 -0.91 -22.44
CA MET A 18 -1.62 -1.56 -21.32
C MET A 18 -1.06 -0.93 -20.04
N ALA A 19 -1.54 0.27 -19.71
CA ALA A 19 -1.37 0.88 -18.41
C ALA A 19 -2.08 -0.04 -17.42
N SER A 20 -1.32 -0.93 -16.79
CA SER A 20 -1.74 -1.58 -15.55
C SER A 20 -2.03 -0.46 -14.56
N CYS A 21 -3.32 -0.19 -14.32
CA CYS A 21 -3.74 0.75 -13.30
C CYS A 21 -3.40 0.14 -11.94
N VAL A 22 -2.22 0.44 -11.41
CA VAL A 22 -1.88 0.17 -10.01
C VAL A 22 -2.89 0.94 -9.15
N SER A 23 -3.72 0.22 -8.41
CA SER A 23 -4.67 0.84 -7.50
C SER A 23 -3.92 1.32 -6.25
N VAL A 24 -3.85 2.65 -6.09
CA VAL A 24 -3.39 3.29 -4.86
C VAL A 24 -4.62 3.71 -4.07
N VAL A 25 -4.74 3.24 -2.83
CA VAL A 25 -5.76 3.74 -1.89
C VAL A 25 -5.11 4.77 -0.97
N ASP A 26 -5.70 5.95 -0.83
CA ASP A 26 -5.22 6.99 0.08
C ASP A 26 -6.01 6.98 1.40
N LEU A 27 -5.36 6.51 2.46
CA LEU A 27 -5.91 6.52 3.83
C LEU A 27 -5.32 7.64 4.68
N SER A 28 -4.22 8.26 4.24
CA SER A 28 -3.54 9.34 4.97
C SER A 28 -4.47 10.52 5.30
N SER A 29 -5.49 10.77 4.47
CA SER A 29 -6.49 11.82 4.71
C SER A 29 -7.39 11.58 5.94
N ARG A 30 -7.46 10.35 6.45
CA ARG A 30 -8.34 9.94 7.57
C ARG A 30 -7.59 9.72 8.88
N GLU A 31 -6.27 9.68 8.83
CA GLU A 31 -5.40 9.35 9.96
C GLU A 31 -4.81 10.61 10.59
N ALA A 32 -4.45 10.51 11.87
CA ALA A 32 -3.72 11.59 12.54
C ALA A 32 -2.30 11.69 11.97
N SER A 33 -1.71 12.88 11.92
CA SER A 33 -0.33 13.08 11.45
C SER A 33 0.73 12.89 12.55
N THR A 34 0.33 12.44 13.73
CA THR A 34 1.19 12.29 14.92
C THR A 34 0.91 10.94 15.55
N CYS A 35 1.96 10.16 15.82
CA CYS A 35 1.84 8.85 16.42
C CYS A 35 1.41 8.96 17.90
N GLU A 36 0.38 8.24 18.30
CA GLU A 36 -0.10 8.22 19.70
C GLU A 36 0.81 7.43 20.63
N VAL A 37 1.64 6.52 20.12
CA VAL A 37 2.60 5.74 20.92
C VAL A 37 3.87 6.57 21.16
N HIS A 38 4.53 6.98 20.08
CA HIS A 38 5.84 7.65 20.12
C HIS A 38 5.77 9.17 20.23
N LYS A 39 4.58 9.77 20.07
CA LYS A 39 4.35 11.23 20.12
C LYS A 39 5.15 12.04 19.08
N THR A 40 5.60 11.40 18.01
CA THR A 40 6.34 12.03 16.91
C THR A 40 5.48 12.25 15.67
N ARG A 41 5.87 13.23 14.86
CA ARG A 41 5.22 13.52 13.58
C ARG A 41 5.46 12.35 12.63
N MET A 42 4.41 11.91 11.97
CA MET A 42 4.45 10.83 10.98
C MET A 42 4.62 11.36 9.57
N GLU A 43 5.30 10.59 8.73
CA GLU A 43 5.48 10.87 7.31
C GLU A 43 4.39 10.20 6.49
N VAL A 44 4.00 10.81 5.38
CA VAL A 44 3.05 10.18 4.45
C VAL A 44 3.84 9.37 3.45
N GLU A 45 3.61 8.07 3.42
CA GLU A 45 4.31 7.14 2.53
C GLU A 45 3.34 6.27 1.74
N THR A 46 3.71 5.92 0.51
CA THR A 46 3.04 4.87 -0.25
C THR A 46 3.71 3.54 0.04
N VAL A 47 3.03 2.69 0.81
CA VAL A 47 3.49 1.35 1.19
C VAL A 47 2.81 0.27 0.35
N ARG A 48 3.44 -0.90 0.25
CA ARG A 48 2.84 -2.04 -0.45
C ARG A 48 1.71 -2.62 0.38
N GLY A 49 0.53 -2.78 -0.23
CA GLY A 49 -0.57 -3.49 0.41
C GLY A 49 -0.21 -4.96 0.64
N SER A 50 -0.34 -5.43 1.88
CA SER A 50 -0.20 -6.86 2.18
C SER A 50 -1.54 -7.57 1.93
N THR A 51 -1.55 -8.52 0.99
CA THR A 51 -2.66 -9.47 0.79
C THR A 51 -2.52 -10.72 1.63
N GLY A 52 -1.51 -10.77 2.52
CA GLY A 52 -1.21 -11.92 3.36
C GLY A 52 -2.02 -11.90 4.65
N TYR A 53 -2.45 -13.08 5.09
CA TYR A 53 -2.74 -13.29 6.50
C TYR A 53 -1.37 -13.25 7.21
N PRO A 54 -1.11 -12.36 8.20
CA PRO A 54 0.04 -12.53 9.06
C PRO A 54 -0.08 -13.93 9.63
N GLY A 55 0.97 -14.74 9.47
CA GLY A 55 1.00 -16.07 10.10
C GLY A 55 0.53 -15.94 11.55
N TYR A 56 -0.28 -16.89 12.02
CA TYR A 56 -0.85 -16.82 13.36
C TYR A 56 0.29 -16.85 14.38
N VAL A 57 0.72 -15.67 14.81
CA VAL A 57 1.71 -15.48 15.84
C VAL A 57 0.95 -15.05 17.09
N PRO A 58 0.84 -15.92 18.12
CA PRO A 58 0.09 -15.60 19.33
C PRO A 58 0.56 -14.28 19.94
N GLY A 59 -0.41 -13.41 20.25
CA GLY A 59 -0.17 -12.08 20.84
C GLY A 59 0.37 -11.02 19.89
N TYR A 60 0.67 -11.34 18.61
CA TYR A 60 1.25 -10.36 17.69
C TYR A 60 0.34 -9.15 17.45
N ILE A 61 -0.97 -9.37 17.30
CA ILE A 61 -1.92 -8.28 17.05
C ILE A 61 -1.96 -7.31 18.23
N GLU A 62 -2.01 -7.83 19.45
CA GLU A 62 -2.03 -7.01 20.66
C GLU A 62 -0.75 -6.17 20.79
N VAL A 63 0.43 -6.78 20.58
CA VAL A 63 1.70 -6.05 20.62
C VAL A 63 1.78 -5.01 19.51
N MET A 64 1.33 -5.35 18.29
CA MET A 64 1.35 -4.42 17.16
C MET A 64 0.48 -3.19 17.42
N GLU A 65 -0.74 -3.39 17.92
CA GLU A 65 -1.66 -2.28 18.24
C GLU A 65 -1.13 -1.39 19.37
N GLN A 66 -0.40 -1.95 20.34
CA GLN A 66 0.10 -1.22 21.50
C GLN A 66 1.45 -0.54 21.29
N GLU A 67 2.36 -1.18 20.54
CA GLU A 67 3.77 -0.75 20.47
C GLU A 67 4.16 -0.14 19.12
N PHE A 68 3.62 -0.67 18.02
CA PHE A 68 4.02 -0.21 16.68
C PHE A 68 2.87 -0.13 15.67
N PRO A 69 1.77 0.57 15.98
CA PRO A 69 0.58 0.55 15.13
C PRO A 69 0.81 1.15 13.74
N HIS A 70 1.79 2.04 13.55
CA HIS A 70 2.07 2.75 12.27
C HIS A 70 3.34 2.26 11.56
N HIS A 71 3.73 1.00 11.74
CA HIS A 71 4.86 0.43 11.02
C HIS A 71 4.54 0.23 9.52
N ARG A 72 5.55 0.21 8.64
CA ARG A 72 5.35 0.10 7.17
C ARG A 72 4.72 -1.22 6.70
N GLY A 73 4.66 -2.21 7.59
CA GLY A 73 4.00 -3.49 7.36
C GLY A 73 2.52 -3.51 7.73
N GLN A 74 1.91 -2.34 7.99
CA GLN A 74 0.51 -2.22 8.38
C GLN A 74 -0.40 -3.05 7.46
N ARG A 75 -1.24 -3.84 8.14
CA ARG A 75 -2.15 -4.83 7.56
C ARG A 75 -3.40 -4.15 7.00
N LEU A 76 -3.25 -3.34 5.96
CA LEU A 76 -4.32 -2.38 5.66
C LEU A 76 -5.56 -2.99 5.01
N LEU A 77 -5.53 -4.23 4.47
CA LEU A 77 -6.57 -4.58 3.48
C LEU A 77 -7.08 -6.02 3.49
N GLY A 78 -6.35 -6.98 4.06
CA GLY A 78 -6.81 -8.37 4.09
C GLY A 78 -8.05 -8.60 4.96
N ALA A 79 -8.26 -7.78 6.00
CA ALA A 79 -9.37 -7.92 6.93
C ALA A 79 -10.58 -7.02 6.61
N GLU A 80 -10.34 -5.77 6.21
CA GLU A 80 -11.40 -4.80 5.94
C GLU A 80 -11.89 -4.81 4.48
N TYR A 81 -11.04 -5.25 3.54
CA TYR A 81 -11.34 -5.27 2.10
C TYR A 81 -10.94 -6.60 1.45
N PRO A 82 -11.49 -7.74 1.90
CA PRO A 82 -11.08 -9.07 1.44
C PRO A 82 -11.26 -9.30 -0.07
N ALA A 83 -12.08 -8.48 -0.74
CA ALA A 83 -12.33 -8.56 -2.18
C ALA A 83 -11.47 -7.61 -3.03
N VAL A 84 -10.68 -6.71 -2.43
CA VAL A 84 -9.90 -5.71 -3.16
C VAL A 84 -8.42 -6.00 -3.00
N LYS A 85 -7.80 -6.52 -4.06
CA LYS A 85 -6.34 -6.56 -4.18
C LYS A 85 -5.85 -5.13 -4.39
N VAL A 86 -5.59 -4.39 -3.32
CA VAL A 86 -4.86 -3.13 -3.43
C VAL A 86 -3.37 -3.43 -3.38
N GLU A 87 -2.65 -2.91 -4.36
CA GLU A 87 -1.21 -3.13 -4.45
C GLU A 87 -0.42 -2.09 -3.66
N GLN A 88 -0.98 -0.88 -3.51
CA GLN A 88 -0.33 0.25 -2.84
C GLN A 88 -1.32 1.02 -1.96
N VAL A 89 -0.87 1.44 -0.79
CA VAL A 89 -1.67 2.27 0.13
C VAL A 89 -0.83 3.45 0.57
N LYS A 90 -1.43 4.64 0.58
CA LYS A 90 -0.80 5.86 1.07
C LYS A 90 -1.30 6.12 2.49
N VAL A 91 -0.39 6.09 3.48
CA VAL A 91 -0.68 6.12 4.92
C VAL A 91 0.31 6.98 5.69
N HIS A 92 0.01 7.27 6.95
CA HIS A 92 0.97 7.86 7.87
C HIS A 92 1.86 6.78 8.51
N VAL A 93 3.18 6.95 8.39
CA VAL A 93 4.21 6.04 8.91
C VAL A 93 5.00 6.73 10.01
N CYS A 94 5.20 6.03 11.12
CA CYS A 94 6.07 6.45 12.21
C CYS A 94 7.40 5.68 12.11
N SER A 95 8.53 6.40 12.03
CA SER A 95 9.86 5.79 11.97
C SER A 95 10.19 4.94 13.19
N GLU A 96 9.73 5.34 14.37
CA GLU A 96 9.92 4.62 15.63
C GLU A 96 9.07 3.35 15.69
N CYS A 97 7.82 3.38 15.20
CA CYS A 97 7.03 2.15 15.03
C CYS A 97 7.74 1.15 14.11
N ASP A 98 8.38 1.63 13.04
CA ASP A 98 9.10 0.76 12.12
C ASP A 98 10.37 0.16 12.74
N GLU A 99 11.03 0.89 13.64
CA GLU A 99 12.13 0.37 14.46
C GLU A 99 11.65 -0.67 15.47
N ALA A 100 10.61 -0.37 16.24
CA ALA A 100 10.02 -1.29 17.21
C ALA A 100 9.54 -2.59 16.54
N TYR A 101 8.92 -2.50 15.36
CA TYR A 101 8.54 -3.66 14.55
C TYR A 101 9.75 -4.54 14.18
N ARG A 102 10.87 -3.93 13.74
CA ARG A 102 12.09 -4.67 13.41
C ARG A 102 12.68 -5.35 14.64
N THR A 103 12.73 -4.65 15.77
CA THR A 103 13.25 -5.18 17.04
C THR A 103 12.44 -6.37 17.51
N TYR A 104 11.10 -6.26 17.51
CA TYR A 104 10.20 -7.35 17.86
C TYR A 104 10.48 -8.64 17.06
N TRP A 105 10.69 -8.53 15.75
CA TRP A 105 11.01 -9.69 14.91
C TRP A 105 12.45 -10.17 15.04
N ALA A 106 13.40 -9.29 15.34
CA ALA A 106 14.77 -9.70 15.60
C ALA A 106 14.85 -10.59 16.86
N GLU A 107 14.17 -10.19 17.92
CA GLU A 107 14.13 -10.91 19.21
C GLU A 107 13.38 -12.24 19.13
N ARG A 108 12.36 -12.36 18.27
CA ARG A 108 11.62 -13.62 18.10
C ARG A 108 12.30 -14.63 17.18
N ASN A 109 13.23 -14.18 16.33
CA ASN A 109 13.95 -15.03 15.40
C ASN A 109 15.38 -15.38 15.87
N SER A 110 15.79 -14.88 17.04
CA SER A 110 17.02 -15.26 17.76
C SER A 110 16.80 -16.46 18.66
#